data_AF-A0A3P7IRE4-F1
#
_entry.id   AF-A0A3P7IRE4-F1
#
_cell.length_a   1.000
_cell.length_b   1.000
_cell.length_c   1.000
_cell.angle_alpha   90.00
_cell.angle_beta   90.00
_cell.angle_gamma   90.00
#
_symmetry.space_group_name_H-M   'P 1'
#
loop_
_entity.id
_entity.type
_entity.pdbx_description
1 polymer ?
#
loop_
_entity_poly.entity_id
_entity_poly.type
_entity_poly.pdbx_seq_one_letter_code
_entity_poly.pdbx_strand_id
1 'polypeptide(L)'
;MLMRYPFTSPEARDLNRRIFEVIYHAALEASCELAEKLGPYETYEGSPVSKGILQFDMWGVTPTDQCEWDTLREKIKKHGVRNSLLVAPMPTASTAQILGNNESIEPYTFNIYSRRVLSGDFQIVNPHLLKDLVELNLWDEDMKNQLIANHGSIAK
;
A
#
# COMPACT_ATOMS: atom_id res chain seq x y z
N MET A 1 -6.81 -13.13 4.25
CA MET A 1 -6.51 -11.87 3.53
C MET A 1 -7.55 -11.69 2.42
N LEU A 2 -7.73 -10.49 1.88
CA LEU A 2 -8.92 -10.16 1.07
C LEU A 2 -8.90 -10.75 -0.35
N MET A 3 -7.81 -10.58 -1.10
CA MET A 3 -7.73 -11.00 -2.51
C MET A 3 -7.27 -12.46 -2.71
N ARG A 4 -7.00 -13.19 -1.63
CA ARG A 4 -6.50 -14.58 -1.65
C ARG A 4 -5.18 -14.78 -2.43
N TYR A 5 -4.38 -13.74 -2.59
CA TYR A 5 -3.04 -13.84 -3.16
C TYR A 5 -1.97 -14.01 -2.06
N PRO A 6 -1.09 -15.02 -2.16
CA PRO A 6 0.14 -15.06 -1.38
C PRO A 6 1.01 -13.83 -1.68
N PHE A 7 1.67 -13.27 -0.68
CA PHE A 7 2.43 -12.02 -0.84
C PHE A 7 3.48 -12.07 -1.96
N THR A 8 4.13 -13.22 -2.16
CA THR A 8 5.16 -13.43 -3.18
C THR A 8 4.62 -13.95 -4.52
N SER A 9 3.29 -14.05 -4.69
CA SER A 9 2.70 -14.58 -5.91
C SER A 9 2.80 -13.60 -7.08
N PRO A 10 2.80 -14.10 -8.34
CA PRO A 10 2.76 -13.23 -9.52
C PRO A 10 1.58 -12.25 -9.51
N GLU A 11 0.43 -12.70 -9.03
CA GLU A 11 -0.80 -11.90 -8.93
C GLU A 11 -0.67 -10.78 -7.89
N ALA A 12 -0.07 -11.05 -6.73
CA ALA A 12 0.22 -10.02 -5.72
C ALA A 12 1.21 -8.97 -6.24
N ARG A 13 2.23 -9.39 -7.01
CA ARG A 13 3.19 -8.48 -7.63
C ARG A 13 2.54 -7.58 -8.69
N ASP A 14 1.66 -8.13 -9.52
CA ASP A 14 0.91 -7.33 -10.50
C ASP A 14 -0.04 -6.35 -9.81
N LEU A 15 -0.80 -6.83 -8.82
CA LEU A 15 -1.70 -5.99 -8.02
C LEU A 15 -0.95 -4.85 -7.33
N ASN A 16 0.23 -5.12 -6.76
CA ASN A 16 1.07 -4.09 -6.15
C ASN A 16 1.42 -2.98 -7.14
N ARG A 17 1.84 -3.34 -8.37
CA ARG A 17 2.11 -2.35 -9.43
C ARG A 17 0.88 -1.51 -9.73
N ARG A 18 -0.28 -2.14 -9.90
CA ARG A 18 -1.55 -1.45 -10.21
C ARG A 18 -1.99 -0.49 -9.11
N ILE A 19 -1.89 -0.91 -7.84
CA ILE A 19 -2.24 -0.05 -6.69
C ILE A 19 -1.40 1.23 -6.71
N PHE A 20 -0.07 1.09 -6.84
CA PHE A 20 0.82 2.26 -6.85
C PHE A 20 0.68 3.12 -8.10
N GLU A 21 0.36 2.51 -9.23
CA GLU A 21 0.07 3.22 -10.47
C GLU A 21 -1.15 4.15 -10.31
N VAL A 22 -2.26 3.62 -9.78
CA VAL A 22 -3.48 4.42 -9.53
C VAL A 22 -3.24 5.49 -8.49
N ILE A 23 -2.55 5.19 -7.38
CA ILE A 23 -2.22 6.19 -6.35
C ILE A 23 -1.42 7.35 -6.95
N TYR A 24 -0.39 7.03 -7.76
CA TYR A 24 0.47 8.05 -8.35
C TYR A 24 -0.28 8.89 -9.40
N HIS A 25 -1.09 8.25 -10.25
CA HIS A 25 -1.93 8.93 -11.24
C HIS A 25 -2.91 9.90 -10.58
N ALA A 26 -3.67 9.42 -9.59
CA ALA A 26 -4.65 10.23 -8.87
C ALA A 26 -3.99 11.41 -8.11
N ALA A 27 -2.83 11.19 -7.51
CA ALA A 27 -2.09 12.24 -6.82
C ALA A 27 -1.60 13.33 -7.78
N LEU A 28 -1.10 12.95 -8.96
CA LEU A 28 -0.68 13.89 -10.01
C LEU A 28 -1.87 14.65 -10.59
N GLU A 29 -2.99 13.96 -10.83
CA GLU A 29 -4.21 14.60 -11.33
C GLU A 29 -4.71 15.67 -10.34
N ALA A 30 -4.85 15.32 -9.06
CA ALA A 30 -5.23 16.29 -8.03
C ALA A 30 -4.24 17.45 -7.92
N SER A 31 -2.93 17.19 -8.05
CA SER A 31 -1.91 18.24 -8.03
C SER A 31 -2.00 19.17 -9.25
N CYS A 32 -2.35 18.63 -10.42
CA CYS A 32 -2.60 19.38 -11.64
C CYS A 32 -3.86 20.26 -11.53
N GLU A 33 -4.95 19.72 -10.97
CA GLU A 33 -6.18 20.48 -10.71
C GLU A 33 -5.96 21.65 -9.73
N LEU A 34 -5.09 21.45 -8.74
CA LEU A 34 -4.67 22.53 -7.84
C LEU A 34 -3.80 23.57 -8.55
N ALA A 35 -2.93 23.14 -9.47
CA ALA A 35 -2.09 24.04 -10.25
C ALA A 35 -2.91 24.90 -11.20
N GLU A 36 -3.96 24.35 -11.80
CA GLU A 36 -4.90 25.13 -12.62
C GLU A 36 -5.55 26.28 -11.84
N LYS A 37 -5.84 26.07 -10.55
CA LYS A 37 -6.52 27.06 -9.69
C LYS A 37 -5.56 28.03 -9.02
N LEU A 38 -4.37 27.57 -8.62
CA LEU A 38 -3.46 28.28 -7.72
C LEU A 38 -2.09 28.58 -8.35
N GLY A 39 -1.87 28.16 -9.59
CA GLY A 39 -0.57 28.12 -10.24
C GLY A 39 0.30 26.95 -9.77
N PRO A 40 1.36 26.59 -10.51
CA PRO A 40 2.31 25.57 -10.10
C PRO A 40 3.12 26.00 -8.86
N TYR A 41 3.89 25.08 -8.26
CA TYR A 41 4.82 25.44 -7.18
C TYR A 41 6.00 26.29 -7.71
N GLU A 42 6.64 27.03 -6.81
CA GLU A 42 7.64 28.08 -7.13
C GLU A 42 8.77 27.62 -8.06
N THR A 43 9.25 26.39 -7.88
CA THR A 43 10.39 25.81 -8.63
C THR A 43 9.95 24.76 -9.65
N TYR A 44 8.73 24.86 -10.18
CA TYR A 44 8.21 23.94 -11.19
C TYR A 44 8.98 24.02 -12.51
N GLU A 45 9.25 25.24 -12.99
CA GLU A 45 9.96 25.46 -14.24
C GLU A 45 11.37 24.86 -14.21
N GLY A 46 11.69 24.04 -15.21
CA GLY A 46 12.96 23.33 -15.31
C GLY A 46 13.00 21.97 -14.60
N SER A 47 11.99 21.65 -13.76
CA SER A 47 11.83 20.32 -13.15
C SER A 47 11.63 19.23 -14.21
N PRO A 48 11.89 17.95 -13.90
CA PRO A 48 11.60 16.87 -14.84
C PRO A 48 10.13 16.82 -15.26
N VAL A 49 9.19 17.05 -14.33
CA VAL A 49 7.75 17.04 -14.62
C VAL A 49 7.38 18.15 -15.61
N SER A 50 8.00 19.34 -15.51
CA SER A 50 7.81 20.42 -16.50
C SER A 50 8.28 20.06 -17.91
N LYS A 51 9.21 19.11 -18.02
CA LYS A 51 9.70 18.55 -19.29
C LYS A 51 8.87 17.32 -19.73
N GLY A 52 7.77 17.04 -19.04
CA GLY A 52 6.93 15.89 -19.28
C GLY A 52 7.57 14.56 -18.87
N ILE A 53 8.56 14.56 -17.96
CA ILE A 53 9.21 13.35 -17.44
C ILE A 53 8.61 13.01 -16.08
N LEU A 54 7.91 11.88 -16.00
CA LEU A 54 7.30 11.36 -14.78
C LEU A 54 8.21 10.32 -14.11
N GLN A 55 7.85 9.89 -12.90
CA GLN A 55 8.72 9.03 -12.09
C GLN A 55 9.08 7.72 -12.80
N PHE A 56 8.12 7.04 -13.43
CA PHE A 56 8.39 5.76 -14.11
C PHE A 56 9.28 5.93 -15.36
N ASP A 57 9.26 7.10 -16.01
CA ASP A 57 10.15 7.39 -17.15
C ASP A 57 11.62 7.42 -16.71
N MET A 58 11.89 7.97 -15.52
CA MET A 58 13.25 8.00 -14.93
C MET A 58 13.80 6.60 -14.64
N TRP A 59 12.91 5.61 -14.51
CA TRP A 59 13.26 4.20 -14.29
C TRP A 59 13.23 3.37 -15.58
N GLY A 60 12.87 3.98 -16.72
CA GLY A 60 12.69 3.27 -17.99
C GLY A 60 11.56 2.25 -17.96
N VAL A 61 10.53 2.46 -17.12
CA VAL A 61 9.40 1.55 -16.95
C VAL A 61 8.20 2.07 -17.73
N THR A 62 7.59 1.21 -18.53
CA THR A 62 6.28 1.48 -19.15
C THR A 62 5.18 1.07 -18.16
N PRO A 63 4.25 1.99 -17.80
CA PRO A 63 3.13 1.68 -16.92
C PRO A 63 2.13 0.71 -17.59
N THR A 64 1.13 0.25 -16.84
CA THR A 64 0.04 -0.55 -17.42
C THR A 64 -0.95 0.34 -18.19
N ASP A 65 -1.93 -0.27 -18.82
CA ASP A 65 -3.02 0.40 -19.54
C ASP A 65 -4.20 0.81 -18.63
N GLN A 66 -4.03 0.71 -17.30
CA GLN A 66 -5.10 0.99 -16.34
C GLN A 66 -5.37 2.49 -16.15
N CYS A 67 -4.41 3.35 -16.47
CA CYS A 67 -4.49 4.79 -16.26
C CYS A 67 -4.21 5.55 -17.56
N GLU A 68 -4.96 6.63 -17.79
CA GLU A 68 -4.82 7.51 -18.97
C GLU A 68 -3.64 8.48 -18.79
N TRP A 69 -2.41 7.98 -18.97
CA TRP A 69 -1.18 8.74 -18.75
C TRP A 69 -0.96 9.86 -19.75
N ASP A 70 -1.27 9.65 -21.03
CA ASP A 70 -1.08 10.65 -22.08
C ASP A 70 -1.99 11.87 -21.86
N THR A 71 -3.26 11.61 -21.52
CA THR A 71 -4.21 12.65 -21.15
C THR A 71 -3.72 13.46 -19.95
N LEU A 72 -3.17 12.79 -18.93
CA LEU A 72 -2.63 13.45 -17.75
C LEU A 72 -1.38 14.29 -18.09
N ARG A 73 -0.48 13.80 -18.95
CA ARG A 73 0.70 14.57 -19.41
C ARG A 73 0.29 15.85 -20.13
N GLU A 74 -0.72 15.80 -20.98
CA GLU A 74 -1.22 17.00 -21.67
C GLU A 74 -1.83 18.02 -20.68
N LYS A 75 -2.58 17.55 -19.68
CA LYS A 75 -3.06 18.42 -18.59
C LYS A 75 -1.90 19.08 -17.83
N ILE A 76 -0.89 18.29 -17.43
CA ILE A 76 0.30 18.78 -16.70
C ILE A 76 1.10 19.76 -17.55
N LYS A 77 1.24 19.52 -18.85
CA LYS A 77 1.94 20.43 -19.76
C LYS A 77 1.24 21.79 -19.85
N LYS A 78 -0.08 21.82 -19.77
CA LYS A 78 -0.89 23.04 -19.83
C LYS A 78 -0.94 23.80 -18.50
N HIS A 79 -1.09 23.10 -17.38
CA HIS A 79 -1.41 23.70 -16.08
C HIS A 79 -0.27 23.60 -15.04
N GLY A 80 0.69 22.72 -15.27
CA GLY A 80 1.71 22.34 -14.30
C GLY A 80 1.17 21.45 -13.19
N VAL A 81 1.94 21.32 -12.11
CA VAL A 81 1.54 20.63 -10.87
C VAL A 81 1.80 21.52 -9.67
N ARG A 82 1.00 21.37 -8.61
CA ARG A 82 1.08 22.19 -7.40
C ARG A 82 2.10 21.67 -6.40
N ASN A 83 2.49 20.40 -6.49
CA ASN A 83 3.38 19.74 -5.54
C ASN A 83 4.57 19.15 -6.30
N SER A 84 5.78 19.30 -5.74
CA SER A 84 7.01 18.78 -6.35
C SER A 84 7.15 17.26 -6.20
N LEU A 85 6.69 16.71 -5.07
CA LEU A 85 6.68 15.29 -4.74
C LEU A 85 5.34 14.92 -4.10
N LEU A 86 4.89 13.68 -4.31
CA LEU A 86 3.50 13.28 -3.99
C LEU A 86 3.39 12.02 -3.14
N VAL A 87 4.15 10.97 -3.45
CA VAL A 87 3.93 9.64 -2.88
C VAL A 87 5.19 9.20 -2.12
N ALA A 88 5.02 8.91 -0.83
CA ALA A 88 6.07 8.39 0.05
C ALA A 88 5.44 7.47 1.10
N PRO A 89 5.39 6.13 0.88
CA PRO A 89 4.90 5.19 1.88
C PRO A 89 5.75 5.26 3.15
N MET A 90 5.13 5.66 4.25
CA MET A 90 5.77 5.81 5.56
C MET A 90 5.49 4.61 6.47
N PRO A 91 6.23 4.42 7.57
CA PRO A 91 5.80 3.56 8.67
C PRO A 91 4.46 4.02 9.23
N THR A 92 3.53 3.10 9.40
CA THR A 92 2.16 3.40 9.84
C THR A 92 1.79 2.74 11.17
N ALA A 93 2.76 2.21 11.93
CA ALA A 93 2.59 1.51 13.21
C ALA A 93 1.33 1.93 14.02
N SER A 94 1.25 3.18 14.46
CA SER A 94 0.14 3.66 15.30
C SER A 94 -1.20 3.76 14.55
N THR A 95 -1.21 4.29 13.32
CA THR A 95 -2.46 4.51 12.57
C THR A 95 -3.01 3.21 11.99
N ALA A 96 -2.14 2.29 11.54
CA ALA A 96 -2.50 0.94 11.13
C ALA A 96 -3.10 0.17 12.31
N GLN A 97 -2.51 0.30 13.51
CA GLN A 97 -3.06 -0.31 14.72
C GLN A 97 -4.45 0.22 15.08
N ILE A 98 -4.69 1.53 14.96
CA ILE A 98 -6.02 2.13 15.19
C ILE A 98 -7.06 1.58 14.21
N LEU A 99 -6.68 1.42 12.94
CA LEU A 99 -7.57 0.91 11.88
C LEU A 99 -7.66 -0.62 11.82
N GLY A 100 -6.85 -1.34 12.61
CA GLY A 100 -6.79 -2.80 12.58
C GLY A 100 -6.14 -3.38 11.31
N ASN A 101 -5.28 -2.61 10.63
CA ASN A 101 -4.56 -3.02 9.43
C ASN A 101 -3.13 -3.47 9.76
N ASN A 102 -2.48 -4.18 8.82
CA ASN A 102 -1.04 -4.40 8.87
C ASN A 102 -0.28 -3.11 8.59
N GLU A 103 0.98 -3.06 9.03
CA GLU A 103 1.83 -1.91 8.82
C GLU A 103 2.24 -1.73 7.35
N SER A 104 2.04 -0.52 6.84
CA SER A 104 2.50 -0.01 5.55
C SER A 104 2.42 -1.04 4.40
N ILE A 105 3.51 -1.19 3.65
CA ILE A 105 3.70 -2.19 2.58
C ILE A 105 4.35 -3.48 3.08
N GLU A 106 4.40 -3.69 4.39
CA GLU A 106 5.08 -4.85 4.97
C GLU A 106 4.22 -6.11 4.83
N PRO A 107 4.85 -7.28 4.65
CA PRO A 107 4.14 -8.55 4.81
C PRO A 107 3.68 -8.73 6.25
N TYR A 108 2.70 -9.62 6.48
CA TYR A 108 2.37 -10.04 7.83
C TYR A 108 3.53 -10.85 8.41
N THR A 109 4.21 -10.30 9.40
CA THR A 109 5.38 -10.93 10.02
C THR A 109 5.00 -12.14 10.88
N PHE A 110 3.88 -12.06 11.60
CA PHE A 110 3.41 -13.12 12.49
C PHE A 110 1.89 -13.29 12.38
N ASN A 111 1.39 -14.53 12.41
CA ASN A 111 -0.05 -14.76 12.52
C ASN A 111 -0.57 -14.73 13.97
N ILE A 112 0.33 -14.66 14.95
CA ILE A 112 -0.01 -14.41 16.34
C ILE A 112 1.01 -13.46 16.95
N TYR A 113 0.56 -12.45 17.67
CA TYR A 113 1.44 -11.54 18.39
C TYR A 113 0.87 -11.21 19.77
N SER A 114 1.76 -10.99 20.74
CA SER A 114 1.37 -10.62 22.11
C SER A 114 1.33 -9.11 22.25
N ARG A 115 0.21 -8.61 22.76
CA ARG A 115 -0.01 -7.20 23.08
C ARG A 115 -0.09 -7.04 24.59
N ARG A 116 0.87 -6.33 25.18
CA ARG A 116 0.78 -5.89 26.58
C ARG A 116 -0.11 -4.66 26.69
N VAL A 117 -1.11 -4.70 27.56
CA VAL A 117 -1.87 -3.53 28.00
C VAL A 117 -1.87 -3.48 29.52
N LEU A 118 -2.35 -2.36 30.10
CA LEU A 118 -2.41 -2.19 31.56
C LEU A 118 -3.19 -3.30 32.28
N SER A 119 -4.14 -3.94 31.58
CA SER A 119 -4.97 -5.03 32.09
C SER A 119 -4.36 -6.43 31.89
N GLY A 120 -3.16 -6.55 31.31
CA GLY A 120 -2.47 -7.83 31.09
C GLY A 120 -1.97 -8.03 29.66
N ASP A 121 -1.46 -9.24 29.39
CA ASP A 121 -0.92 -9.63 28.08
C ASP A 121 -2.02 -10.36 27.28
N PHE A 122 -2.40 -9.80 26.14
CA PHE A 122 -3.39 -10.37 25.24
C PHE A 122 -2.71 -10.94 24.00
N GLN A 123 -3.00 -12.19 23.66
CA GLN A 123 -2.57 -12.76 22.39
C GLN A 123 -3.59 -12.39 21.31
N ILE A 124 -3.12 -11.72 20.26
CA ILE A 124 -3.92 -11.34 19.11
C ILE A 124 -3.50 -12.24 17.95
N VAL A 125 -4.48 -12.98 17.44
CA VAL A 125 -4.33 -13.80 16.23
C VAL A 125 -4.70 -12.96 15.02
N ASN A 126 -4.03 -13.18 13.89
CA ASN A 126 -4.37 -12.56 12.61
C ASN A 126 -5.86 -12.80 12.32
N PRO A 127 -6.70 -11.75 12.29
CA PRO A 127 -8.15 -11.90 12.20
C PRO A 127 -8.58 -12.59 10.91
N HIS A 128 -7.77 -12.47 9.85
CA HIS A 128 -8.04 -13.15 8.59
C HIS A 128 -7.80 -14.66 8.68
N LEU A 129 -6.69 -15.07 9.30
CA LEU A 129 -6.38 -16.49 9.48
C LEU A 129 -7.41 -17.13 10.41
N LEU A 130 -7.74 -16.46 11.52
CA LEU A 130 -8.75 -16.94 12.47
C LEU A 130 -10.09 -17.17 11.77
N LYS A 131 -10.55 -16.20 10.96
CA LYS A 131 -11.78 -16.34 10.19
C LYS A 131 -11.73 -17.55 9.25
N ASP A 132 -10.64 -17.71 8.50
CA ASP A 132 -10.48 -18.84 7.57
C ASP A 132 -10.45 -20.19 8.30
N LEU A 133 -9.76 -20.30 9.45
CA LEU A 133 -9.71 -21.53 10.26
C LEU A 133 -11.07 -21.89 10.88
N VAL A 134 -11.84 -20.88 11.33
CA VAL A 134 -13.20 -21.09 11.85
C VAL A 134 -14.14 -21.57 10.74
N GLU A 135 -14.08 -20.96 9.55
CA GLU A 135 -14.89 -21.39 8.40
C GLU A 135 -14.56 -22.82 7.96
N LEU A 136 -13.31 -23.27 8.15
CA LEU A 136 -12.86 -24.63 7.86
C LEU A 136 -13.12 -25.63 9.02
N ASN A 137 -13.67 -25.20 10.15
CA ASN A 137 -13.78 -25.99 11.39
C ASN A 137 -12.43 -26.55 11.88
N LEU A 138 -11.36 -25.79 11.69
CA LEU A 138 -9.99 -26.14 12.11
C LEU A 138 -9.53 -25.33 13.33
N TRP A 139 -10.39 -24.48 13.89
CA TRP A 139 -10.05 -23.65 15.03
C TRP A 139 -10.43 -24.32 16.36
N ASP A 140 -9.41 -24.78 17.09
CA ASP A 140 -9.51 -25.31 18.45
C ASP A 140 -8.32 -24.85 19.32
N GLU A 141 -8.33 -25.23 20.61
CA GLU A 141 -7.25 -24.89 21.54
C GLU A 141 -5.90 -25.51 21.12
N ASP A 142 -5.91 -26.68 20.48
CA ASP A 142 -4.69 -27.34 20.02
C ASP A 142 -4.04 -26.56 18.87
N MET A 143 -4.82 -26.11 17.89
CA MET A 143 -4.38 -25.24 16.79
C MET A 143 -3.80 -23.93 17.32
N LYS A 144 -4.48 -23.31 18.29
CA LYS A 144 -3.98 -22.09 18.95
C LYS A 144 -2.64 -22.34 19.65
N ASN A 145 -2.52 -23.43 20.39
CA ASN A 145 -1.27 -23.79 21.07
C ASN A 145 -0.14 -24.10 20.07
N GLN A 146 -0.44 -24.74 18.94
CA GLN A 146 0.52 -24.98 17.86
C GLN A 146 0.98 -23.67 17.22
N LEU A 147 0.08 -22.73 16.95
CA LEU A 147 0.43 -21.41 16.43
C LEU A 147 1.35 -20.65 17.40
N ILE A 148 1.09 -20.72 18.70
CA ILE A 148 1.97 -20.11 19.72
C ILE A 148 3.34 -20.79 19.71
N ALA A 149 3.39 -22.12 19.71
CA ALA A 149 4.62 -22.90 19.72
C ALA A 149 5.48 -22.65 18.46
N ASN A 150 4.84 -22.43 17.31
CA ASN A 150 5.49 -22.15 16.04
C ASN A 150 5.70 -20.64 15.78
N HIS A 151 5.62 -19.79 16.82
CA HIS A 151 5.80 -18.34 16.71
C HIS A 151 4.92 -17.68 15.64
N GLY A 152 3.69 -18.17 15.45
CA GLY A 152 2.74 -17.66 14.46
C GLY A 152 2.94 -18.20 13.04
N SER A 153 3.83 -19.18 12.83
CA SER A 153 3.91 -19.91 11.56
C SER A 153 2.82 -20.98 11.48
N ILE A 154 2.16 -21.05 10.31
CA ILE A 154 1.31 -22.18 9.88
C ILE A 154 2.06 -23.17 8.99
N ALA A 155 3.26 -22.80 8.53
CA ALA A 155 4.15 -23.71 7.82
C ALA A 155 4.91 -24.58 8.82
N LYS A 156 5.15 -25.84 8.45
CA LYS A 156 5.99 -26.77 9.21
C LYS A 156 7.45 -26.30 9.25
#